data_AF-A0A8X6HXM4-F1
#
_entry.id   AF-A0A8X6HXM4-F1
#
_cell.length_a   1.000
_cell.length_b   1.000
_cell.length_c   1.000
_cell.angle_alpha   90.00
_cell.angle_beta   90.00
_cell.angle_gamma   90.00
#
_symmetry.space_group_name_H-M   'P 1'
#
loop_
_entity.id
_entity.type
_entity.pdbx_description
1 polymer ?
#
loop_
_entity_poly.entity_id
_entity_poly.type
_entity_poly.pdbx_seq_one_letter_code
_entity_poly.pdbx_strand_id
1 'polypeptide(L)'
;MFKIWKIGSLDEPDEGATYKEKWDFQLRKDRCYTLIYTNISSDLKNLITETTDGVVAWKILKDHFEPATRTRIIQLLDEFFGTRCQPGEDAGIFIPRVKTAANRLQEVSHKLDDLYIGIQLIRWLPQEFQSSVQQIYKWKEEDFTAVKIEVELI
;
A
#
# COMPACT_ATOMS: atom_id res chain seq x y z
N MET A 1 -2.89 -12.46 7.93
CA MET A 1 -2.88 -11.02 8.24
C MET A 1 -4.27 -10.35 8.29
N PHE A 2 -5.38 -11.03 7.93
CA PHE A 2 -6.73 -10.43 7.83
C PHE A 2 -7.68 -10.59 9.05
N LYS A 3 -7.26 -11.20 10.17
CA LYS A 3 -8.15 -11.39 11.34
C LYS A 3 -8.21 -10.20 12.31
N ILE A 4 -7.33 -9.20 12.15
CA ILE A 4 -7.23 -8.06 13.09
C ILE A 4 -8.27 -6.97 12.75
N TRP A 5 -8.75 -6.90 11.50
CA TRP A 5 -9.66 -5.85 11.05
C TRP A 5 -11.08 -5.94 11.63
N LYS A 6 -11.52 -7.13 12.08
CA LYS A 6 -12.84 -7.32 12.70
C LYS A 6 -12.90 -6.95 14.20
N ILE A 7 -11.79 -6.46 14.75
CA ILE A 7 -11.74 -5.92 16.12
C ILE A 7 -12.08 -4.41 16.13
N GLY A 8 -12.04 -3.75 14.96
CA GLY A 8 -12.13 -2.30 14.81
C GLY A 8 -13.49 -1.78 14.34
N SER A 9 -14.51 -1.85 15.19
CA SER A 9 -15.12 -0.57 15.56
C SER A 9 -14.84 -0.37 17.04
N LEU A 10 -13.71 0.29 17.32
CA LEU A 10 -13.38 0.86 18.62
C LEU A 10 -14.03 2.24 18.76
N ASP A 11 -15.11 2.48 18.02
CA ASP A 11 -15.92 3.67 18.16
C ASP A 11 -16.48 3.67 19.56
N GLU A 12 -16.25 4.77 20.27
CA GLU A 12 -16.76 4.93 21.62
C GLU A 12 -18.29 4.79 21.60
N PRO A 13 -18.86 4.09 22.60
CA PRO A 13 -20.31 3.98 22.70
C PRO A 13 -20.91 5.39 22.85
N ASP A 14 -22.04 5.62 22.18
CA ASP A 14 -22.79 6.88 22.27
C ASP A 14 -23.07 7.27 23.74
N GLU A 15 -23.24 8.56 24.03
CA GLU A 15 -23.48 9.04 25.40
C GLU A 15 -24.69 8.34 26.04
N GLY A 16 -25.71 8.05 25.23
CA GLY A 16 -26.92 7.30 25.59
C GLY A 16 -26.79 5.77 25.63
N ALA A 17 -25.61 5.21 25.40
CA ALA A 17 -25.41 3.77 25.35
C ALA A 17 -25.68 3.09 26.69
N THR A 18 -26.23 1.88 26.60
CA THR A 18 -26.57 1.06 27.75
C THR A 18 -25.32 0.61 28.52
N TYR A 19 -25.51 0.28 29.80
CA TYR A 19 -24.44 -0.27 30.63
C TYR A 19 -23.76 -1.50 30.00
N LYS A 20 -24.56 -2.36 29.35
CA LYS A 20 -24.07 -3.56 28.65
C LYS A 20 -23.14 -3.20 27.50
N GLU A 21 -23.48 -2.19 26.71
CA GLU A 21 -22.66 -1.75 25.56
C GLU A 21 -21.34 -1.11 26.02
N LYS A 22 -21.37 -0.31 27.10
CA LYS A 22 -20.16 0.26 27.72
C LYS A 22 -19.25 -0.83 28.29
N TRP A 23 -19.82 -1.85 28.94
CA TRP A 23 -19.09 -3.02 29.43
C TRP A 23 -18.49 -3.86 28.30
N ASP A 24 -19.27 -4.18 27.27
CA ASP A 24 -18.80 -4.92 26.10
C ASP A 24 -17.68 -4.18 25.36
N PHE A 25 -17.75 -2.84 25.30
CA PHE A 25 -16.69 -2.00 24.76
C PHE A 25 -15.40 -2.10 25.57
N GLN A 26 -15.46 -1.96 26.90
CA GLN A 26 -14.28 -2.10 27.75
C GLN A 26 -13.63 -3.49 27.62
N LEU A 27 -14.46 -4.55 27.59
CA LEU A 27 -13.97 -5.91 27.39
C LEU A 27 -13.26 -6.09 26.03
N ARG A 28 -13.73 -5.41 24.97
CA ARG A 28 -13.04 -5.39 23.67
C ARG A 28 -11.70 -4.66 23.75
N LYS A 29 -11.62 -3.53 24.45
CA LYS A 29 -10.36 -2.77 24.66
C LYS A 29 -9.31 -3.61 25.40
N ASP A 30 -9.70 -4.25 26.49
CA ASP A 30 -8.80 -5.07 27.32
C ASP A 30 -8.29 -6.31 26.55
N ARG A 31 -9.18 -6.95 25.78
CA ARG A 31 -8.81 -8.05 24.89
C ARG A 31 -7.85 -7.60 23.79
N CYS A 32 -8.08 -6.42 23.21
CA CYS A 32 -7.21 -5.84 22.19
C CYS A 32 -5.80 -5.61 22.74
N TYR A 33 -5.67 -4.98 23.93
CA TYR A 33 -4.38 -4.78 24.58
C TYR A 33 -3.63 -6.09 24.82
N THR A 34 -4.30 -7.08 25.42
CA THR A 34 -3.71 -8.40 25.68
C THR A 34 -3.22 -9.06 24.40
N LEU A 35 -4.00 -9.00 23.32
CA LEU A 35 -3.62 -9.55 22.02
C LEU A 35 -2.40 -8.84 21.44
N ILE A 36 -2.37 -7.50 21.47
CA ILE A 36 -1.22 -6.72 21.01
C ILE A 36 0.03 -7.09 21.81
N TYR A 37 -0.02 -6.98 23.14
CA TYR A 37 1.12 -7.22 24.03
C TYR A 37 1.70 -8.64 23.91
N THR A 38 0.85 -9.63 23.62
CA THR A 38 1.27 -11.03 23.46
C THR A 38 1.93 -11.29 22.09
N ASN A 39 1.50 -10.59 21.03
CA ASN A 39 1.91 -10.88 19.66
C ASN A 39 3.01 -9.95 19.11
N ILE A 40 3.33 -8.85 19.79
CA ILE A 40 4.45 -7.98 19.39
C ILE A 40 5.80 -8.49 19.96
N SER A 41 6.89 -8.14 19.27
CA SER A 41 8.25 -8.42 19.76
C SER A 41 8.54 -7.71 21.08
N SER A 42 9.47 -8.26 21.88
CA SER A 42 9.89 -7.68 23.17
C SER A 42 10.26 -6.21 23.08
N ASP A 43 10.92 -5.82 22.00
CA ASP A 43 11.49 -4.49 21.83
C ASP A 43 10.40 -3.42 21.64
N LEU A 44 9.25 -3.81 21.09
CA LEU A 44 8.09 -2.94 20.90
C LEU A 44 7.20 -2.85 22.14
N LYS A 45 7.35 -3.76 23.10
CA LYS A 45 6.55 -3.71 24.35
C LYS A 45 6.83 -2.44 25.14
N ASN A 46 8.08 -1.99 25.15
CA ASN A 46 8.51 -0.75 25.80
C ASN A 46 7.77 0.49 25.29
N LEU A 47 7.23 0.47 24.06
CA LEU A 47 6.48 1.58 23.50
C LEU A 47 5.06 1.69 24.09
N ILE A 48 4.52 0.60 24.64
CA ILE A 48 3.14 0.55 25.13
C ILE A 48 3.04 0.22 26.62
N THR A 49 4.15 0.14 27.35
CA THR A 49 4.16 -0.20 28.79
C THR A 49 3.42 0.81 29.67
N GLU A 50 3.31 2.06 29.23
CA GLU A 50 2.62 3.14 29.96
C GLU A 50 1.10 3.10 29.80
N THR A 51 0.55 2.18 29.02
CA THR A 51 -0.89 2.05 28.81
C THR A 51 -1.35 0.60 28.89
N THR A 52 -2.57 0.38 29.38
CA THR A 52 -3.28 -0.90 29.29
C THR A 52 -4.48 -0.80 28.35
N ASP A 53 -4.67 0.37 27.71
CA ASP A 53 -5.73 0.63 26.77
C ASP A 53 -5.31 0.15 25.37
N GLY A 54 -6.00 -0.86 24.84
CA GLY A 54 -5.69 -1.44 23.54
C GLY A 54 -5.77 -0.44 22.38
N VAL A 55 -6.63 0.58 22.48
CA VAL A 55 -6.77 1.63 21.46
C VAL A 55 -5.56 2.55 21.47
N VAL A 56 -5.16 2.98 22.67
CA VAL A 56 -3.99 3.85 22.87
C VAL A 56 -2.72 3.12 22.48
N ALA A 57 -2.56 1.86 22.92
CA ALA A 57 -1.42 1.01 22.54
C ALA A 57 -1.31 0.84 21.02
N TRP A 58 -2.43 0.55 20.34
CA TRP A 58 -2.45 0.46 18.88
C TRP A 58 -2.06 1.78 18.21
N LYS A 59 -2.59 2.91 18.71
CA LYS A 59 -2.25 4.23 18.19
C LYS A 59 -0.76 4.54 18.33
N ILE A 60 -0.16 4.28 19.50
CA ILE A 60 1.29 4.49 19.72
C ILE A 60 2.11 3.66 18.73
N LEU A 61 1.78 2.37 18.57
CA LEU A 61 2.47 1.51 17.61
C LEU A 61 2.33 2.03 16.18
N LYS A 62 1.11 2.43 15.79
CA LYS A 62 0.86 3.00 14.46
C LYS A 62 1.68 4.27 14.25
N ASP A 63 1.62 5.22 15.18
CA ASP A 63 2.33 6.49 15.10
C ASP A 63 3.86 6.30 15.06
N HIS A 64 4.38 5.27 15.74
CA HIS A 64 5.80 4.92 15.71
C HIS A 64 6.26 4.42 14.33
N PHE A 65 5.46 3.56 13.67
CA PHE A 65 5.83 2.97 12.39
C PHE A 65 5.41 3.80 11.18
N GLU A 66 4.38 4.63 11.30
CA GLU A 66 3.80 5.38 10.19
C GLU A 66 4.82 6.28 9.45
N PRO A 67 5.72 7.03 10.11
CA PRO A 67 6.78 7.78 9.43
C PRO A 67 7.71 6.88 8.60
N ALA A 68 8.10 5.72 9.13
CA ALA A 68 8.94 4.75 8.41
C ALA A 68 8.20 4.14 7.22
N THR A 69 6.90 3.84 7.38
CA THR A 69 6.03 3.37 6.29
C THR A 69 5.90 4.41 5.18
N ARG A 70 5.63 5.68 5.52
CA ARG A 70 5.57 6.78 4.55
C ARG A 70 6.89 6.96 3.82
N THR A 71 8.02 6.95 4.55
CA THR A 71 9.36 7.03 3.96
C THR A 71 9.59 5.90 2.95
N ARG A 72 9.20 4.67 3.31
CA ARG A 72 9.30 3.51 2.42
C ARG A 72 8.45 3.67 1.16
N ILE A 73 7.23 4.17 1.28
CA ILE A 73 6.33 4.42 0.14
C ILE A 73 6.93 5.49 -0.79
N ILE A 74 7.45 6.59 -0.23
CA ILE A 74 8.10 7.65 -1.01
C ILE A 74 9.29 7.08 -1.80
N GLN A 75 10.17 6.32 -1.16
CA GLN A 75 11.30 5.67 -1.82
C GLN A 75 10.87 4.75 -2.96
N LEU A 76 9.79 3.99 -2.78
CA LEU A 76 9.25 3.11 -3.81
C LEU A 76 8.61 3.87 -4.98
N LEU A 77 7.93 4.98 -4.69
CA LEU A 77 7.39 5.86 -5.73
C LEU A 77 8.52 6.52 -6.53
N ASP A 78 9.58 6.97 -5.86
CA ASP A 78 10.78 7.52 -6.50
C ASP A 78 11.46 6.47 -7.39
N GLU A 79 11.56 5.22 -6.92
CA GLU A 79 12.05 4.09 -7.71
C GLU A 79 11.17 3.84 -8.95
N PHE A 80 9.85 3.80 -8.76
CA PHE A 80 8.89 3.55 -9.83
C PHE A 80 8.96 4.64 -10.92
N PHE A 81 8.82 5.92 -10.54
CA PHE A 81 8.89 7.04 -11.49
C PHE A 81 10.29 7.27 -12.04
N GLY A 82 11.33 6.85 -11.30
CA GLY A 82 12.72 6.83 -11.74
C GLY A 82 13.06 5.70 -12.71
N THR A 83 12.21 4.69 -12.87
CA THR A 83 12.44 3.57 -13.79
C THR A 83 12.21 4.02 -15.23
N ARG A 84 13.30 4.34 -15.93
CA ARG A 84 13.30 4.79 -17.33
C ARG A 84 13.98 3.76 -18.23
N CYS A 85 13.53 3.69 -19.48
CA CYS A 85 14.18 2.91 -20.52
C CYS A 85 15.58 3.49 -20.77
N GLN A 86 16.59 2.65 -20.74
CA GLN A 86 17.98 3.05 -20.99
C GLN A 86 18.26 3.09 -22.50
N PRO A 87 19.25 3.88 -22.96
CA PRO A 87 19.64 3.88 -24.36
C PRO A 87 20.06 2.47 -24.83
N GLY A 88 19.38 1.93 -25.84
CA GLY A 88 19.64 0.58 -26.37
C GLY A 88 19.08 -0.57 -25.51
N GLU A 89 18.27 -0.27 -24.49
CA GLU A 89 17.54 -1.29 -23.73
C GLU A 89 16.35 -1.82 -24.54
N ASP A 90 16.23 -3.14 -24.57
CA ASP A 90 15.10 -3.84 -25.19
C ASP A 90 13.81 -3.66 -24.37
N ALA A 91 12.67 -3.51 -25.06
CA ALA A 91 11.36 -3.34 -24.40
C ALA A 91 11.01 -4.54 -23.50
N GLY A 92 11.41 -5.76 -23.89
CA GLY A 92 11.27 -6.97 -23.09
C GLY A 92 12.09 -6.98 -21.79
N ILE A 93 13.05 -6.06 -21.62
CA ILE A 93 13.77 -5.83 -20.36
C ILE A 93 13.16 -4.66 -19.58
N PHE A 94 12.84 -3.58 -20.28
CA PHE A 94 12.28 -2.37 -19.66
C PHE A 94 10.90 -2.61 -19.02
N ILE A 95 9.98 -3.28 -19.73
CA ILE A 95 8.61 -3.51 -19.26
C ILE A 95 8.58 -4.30 -17.94
N PRO A 96 9.29 -5.45 -17.80
CA PRO A 96 9.38 -6.16 -16.52
C PRO A 96 9.96 -5.33 -15.37
N ARG A 97 10.88 -4.39 -15.63
CA ARG A 97 11.44 -3.52 -14.58
C ARG A 97 10.38 -2.58 -14.00
N VAL A 98 9.59 -1.94 -14.88
CA VAL A 98 8.48 -1.08 -14.45
C VAL A 98 7.43 -1.87 -13.66
N LYS A 99 7.04 -3.06 -14.15
CA LYS A 99 6.10 -3.95 -13.45
C LYS A 99 6.64 -4.41 -12.10
N THR A 100 7.94 -4.70 -12.01
CA THR A 100 8.59 -5.07 -10.76
C THR A 100 8.56 -3.93 -9.74
N ALA A 101 8.83 -2.69 -10.17
CA ALA A 101 8.73 -1.52 -9.31
C ALA A 101 7.29 -1.29 -8.82
N ALA A 102 6.29 -1.47 -9.69
CA ALA A 102 4.87 -1.41 -9.32
C ALA A 102 4.45 -2.51 -8.33
N ASN A 103 4.95 -3.74 -8.52
CA ASN A 103 4.66 -4.85 -7.61
C ASN A 103 5.20 -4.61 -6.19
N ARG A 104 6.36 -3.96 -6.05
CA ARG A 104 6.90 -3.59 -4.72
C ARG A 104 5.98 -2.62 -3.98
N LEU A 105 5.31 -1.72 -4.70
CA LEU A 105 4.29 -0.85 -4.12
C LEU A 105 3.04 -1.65 -3.70
N GLN A 106 2.65 -2.66 -4.48
CA GLN A 106 1.57 -3.57 -4.12
C GLN A 106 1.88 -4.40 -2.86
N GLU A 107 3.13 -4.85 -2.68
CA GLU A 107 3.58 -5.61 -1.49
C GLU A 107 3.38 -4.81 -0.18
N VAL A 108 3.50 -3.48 -0.23
CA VAL A 108 3.20 -2.58 0.89
C VAL A 108 1.75 -2.08 0.90
N SER A 109 0.85 -2.79 0.21
CA SER A 109 -0.58 -2.45 0.07
C SER A 109 -0.88 -1.11 -0.60
N HIS A 110 0.08 -0.55 -1.35
CA HIS A 110 -0.07 0.68 -2.14
C HIS A 110 -0.12 0.36 -3.63
N LYS A 111 -1.11 -0.43 -4.04
CA LYS A 111 -1.28 -0.81 -5.45
C LYS A 111 -1.45 0.46 -6.31
N LEU A 112 -0.63 0.58 -7.35
CA LEU A 112 -0.79 1.63 -8.36
C LEU A 112 -1.94 1.34 -9.30
N ASP A 113 -2.59 2.41 -9.75
CA ASP A 113 -3.57 2.33 -10.84
C ASP A 113 -2.88 1.97 -12.16
N ASP A 114 -3.56 1.17 -12.98
CA ASP A 114 -3.09 0.75 -14.30
C ASP A 114 -2.79 1.96 -15.20
N LEU A 115 -3.49 3.08 -15.00
CA LEU A 115 -3.20 4.37 -15.64
C LEU A 115 -1.74 4.80 -15.41
N TYR A 116 -1.26 4.81 -14.17
CA TYR A 116 0.09 5.27 -13.85
C TYR A 116 1.15 4.29 -14.35
N ILE A 117 0.86 2.99 -14.30
CA ILE A 117 1.75 1.95 -14.83
C ILE A 117 1.86 2.10 -16.35
N GLY A 118 0.74 2.23 -17.06
CA GLY A 118 0.70 2.43 -18.50
C GLY A 118 1.41 3.71 -18.94
N ILE A 119 1.20 4.83 -18.23
CA ILE A 119 1.93 6.08 -18.50
C ILE A 119 3.45 5.87 -18.36
N GLN A 120 3.90 5.20 -17.29
CA GLN A 120 5.33 4.95 -17.09
C GLN A 120 5.93 4.05 -18.18
N LEU A 121 5.17 3.06 -18.67
CA LEU A 121 5.57 2.17 -19.74
C LEU A 121 5.74 2.88 -21.09
N ILE A 122 4.89 3.86 -21.43
CA ILE A 122 4.96 4.52 -22.73
C ILE A 122 5.83 5.79 -22.75
N ARG A 123 6.06 6.42 -21.59
CA ARG A 123 6.69 7.75 -21.48
C ARG A 123 8.15 7.80 -21.91
N TRP A 124 8.88 6.70 -21.70
CA TRP A 124 10.34 6.66 -21.92
C TRP A 124 10.74 5.74 -23.06
N LEU A 125 9.79 5.28 -23.89
CA LEU A 125 10.11 4.37 -24.98
C LEU A 125 10.95 5.04 -26.07
N PRO A 126 11.87 4.28 -26.70
CA PRO A 126 12.62 4.74 -27.86
C PRO A 126 11.72 5.16 -29.03
N GLN A 127 12.29 5.92 -29.97
CA GLN A 127 11.55 6.48 -31.11
C GLN A 127 10.94 5.40 -32.03
N GLU A 128 11.50 4.20 -32.05
CA GLU A 128 10.96 3.07 -32.82
C GLU A 128 9.53 2.66 -32.39
N PHE A 129 9.15 2.91 -31.14
CA PHE A 129 7.81 2.59 -30.62
C PHE A 129 6.78 3.71 -30.84
N GLN A 130 7.15 4.82 -31.51
CA GLN A 130 6.25 5.98 -31.63
C GLN A 130 4.92 5.65 -32.32
N SER A 131 4.93 4.77 -33.33
CA SER A 131 3.70 4.32 -34.00
C SER A 131 2.75 3.61 -33.03
N SER A 132 3.27 2.66 -32.24
CA SER A 132 2.51 1.93 -31.21
C SER A 132 2.00 2.88 -30.13
N VAL A 133 2.84 3.80 -29.65
CA VAL A 133 2.45 4.83 -28.67
C VAL A 133 1.29 5.69 -29.17
N GLN A 134 1.31 6.11 -30.44
CA GLN A 134 0.21 6.88 -31.05
C GLN A 134 -1.09 6.06 -31.17
N GLN A 135 -1.02 4.75 -31.33
CA GLN A 135 -2.19 3.87 -31.32
C GLN A 135 -2.75 3.72 -29.90
N ILE A 136 -1.87 3.53 -28.91
CA ILE A 136 -2.25 3.42 -27.49
C ILE A 136 -2.99 4.68 -27.02
N TYR A 137 -2.55 5.88 -27.42
CA TYR A 137 -3.25 7.13 -27.06
C TYR A 137 -4.68 7.23 -27.61
N LYS A 138 -5.05 6.42 -28.61
CA LYS A 138 -6.40 6.40 -29.19
C LYS A 138 -7.29 5.32 -28.56
N TRP A 139 -6.75 4.50 -27.67
CA TRP A 139 -7.53 3.48 -26.97
C TRP A 139 -8.55 4.12 -26.03
N LYS A 140 -9.59 3.35 -25.73
CA LYS A 140 -10.52 3.70 -24.66
C LYS A 140 -9.82 3.57 -23.31
N GLU A 141 -10.34 4.25 -22.29
CA GLU A 141 -9.79 4.20 -20.95
C GLU A 141 -9.78 2.77 -20.37
N GLU A 142 -10.84 1.98 -20.64
CA GLU A 142 -10.94 0.57 -20.25
C GLU A 142 -9.85 -0.34 -20.86
N ASP A 143 -9.29 0.07 -21.99
CA ASP A 143 -8.25 -0.66 -22.70
C ASP A 143 -6.83 -0.26 -22.24
N PHE A 144 -6.69 0.88 -21.55
CA PHE A 144 -5.41 1.40 -21.08
C PHE A 144 -4.94 0.66 -19.82
N THR A 145 -4.54 -0.60 -20.03
CA THR A 145 -4.04 -1.48 -18.97
C THR A 145 -2.59 -1.85 -19.23
N ALA A 146 -1.84 -2.10 -18.16
CA ALA A 146 -0.42 -2.45 -18.28
C ALA A 146 -0.20 -3.72 -19.12
N VAL A 147 -1.12 -4.68 -19.00
CA VAL A 147 -1.09 -5.95 -19.73
C VAL A 147 -1.31 -5.73 -21.23
N LYS A 148 -2.30 -4.92 -21.61
CA LYS A 148 -2.59 -4.69 -23.03
C LYS A 148 -1.50 -3.87 -23.69
N ILE A 149 -0.93 -2.89 -22.97
CA ILE A 149 0.22 -2.10 -23.44
C ILE A 149 1.43 -2.99 -23.67
N GLU A 150 1.73 -3.92 -22.76
CA GLU A 150 2.83 -4.89 -22.92
C GLU A 150 2.67 -5.73 -24.19
N VAL A 151 1.45 -6.21 -24.48
CA VAL A 151 1.15 -6.99 -25.69
C VAL A 151 1.30 -6.17 -26.99
N GLU A 152 1.05 -4.87 -26.96
CA GLU A 152 1.21 -4.00 -28.14
C GLU A 152 2.69 -3.64 -28.41
N LEU A 153 3.54 -3.74 -27.39
CA LEU A 153 4.96 -3.34 -27.46
C LEU A 153 5.92 -4.51 -27.74
N ILE A 154 5.45 -5.77 -27.67
CA ILE A 154 6.23 -7.01 -27.85
C ILE A 154 5.65 -7.82 -29.01
#